data_AF-A0A3B9IRB9-F1
#
_entry.id   AF-A0A3B9IRB9-F1
#
_cell.length_a   1.000
_cell.length_b   1.000
_cell.length_c   1.000
_cell.angle_alpha   90.00
_cell.angle_beta   90.00
_cell.angle_gamma   90.00
#
_symmetry.space_group_name_H-M   'P 1'
#
loop_
_entity.id
_entity.type
_entity.pdbx_description
1 polymer ?
#
loop_
_entity_poly.entity_id
_entity_poly.type
_entity_poly.pdbx_seq_one_letter_code
_entity_poly.pdbx_strand_id
1 'polypeptide(L)' 'FSAEHGVGRLKTGDLTRYRSEVEVGLMRAIKEVIDPAGIMSPGRVLSRD' A
#
# COMPACT_ATOMS: atom_id res chain seq x y z
N PHE A 1 2.56 -13.32 -1.34
CA PHE A 1 3.96 -12.94 -1.01
C PHE A 1 4.16 -12.57 0.48
N SER A 2 3.09 -12.41 1.29
CA SER A 2 3.22 -12.33 2.75
C SER A 2 2.04 -13.06 3.39
N ALA A 3 2.33 -14.06 4.23
CA ALA A 3 1.31 -14.81 4.96
C ALA A 3 0.90 -14.08 6.25
N GLU A 4 1.89 -13.71 7.08
CA GLU A 4 1.63 -13.12 8.40
C GLU A 4 2.47 -11.85 8.65
N HIS A 5 3.63 -11.73 7.99
CA HIS A 5 4.61 -10.68 8.25
C HIS A 5 4.23 -9.29 7.69
N GLY A 6 3.11 -9.18 6.97
CA GLY A 6 2.68 -7.94 6.33
C GLY A 6 3.52 -7.49 5.13
N VAL A 7 3.26 -6.29 4.62
CA VAL A 7 3.91 -5.73 3.42
C VAL A 7 5.13 -4.88 3.79
N GLY A 8 4.98 -4.00 4.80
CA GLY A 8 6.02 -3.04 5.17
C GLY A 8 6.43 -2.17 3.97
N ARG A 9 7.71 -1.78 3.90
CA ARG A 9 8.28 -1.12 2.70
C ARG A 9 8.85 -2.12 1.70
N LEU A 10 9.33 -3.26 2.19
CA LEU A 10 10.12 -4.22 1.41
C LEU A 10 9.30 -4.90 0.32
N LYS A 11 7.99 -5.07 0.53
CA LYS A 11 7.14 -5.88 -0.36
C LYS A 11 6.07 -5.05 -1.07
N THR A 12 6.22 -3.74 -1.16
CA THR A 12 5.27 -2.88 -1.89
C THR A 12 5.22 -3.22 -3.37
N GLY A 13 6.37 -3.51 -4.00
CA GLY A 13 6.41 -3.97 -5.39
C GLY A 13 5.70 -5.32 -5.60
N ASP A 14 5.87 -6.26 -4.66
CA ASP A 14 5.15 -7.52 -4.68
C ASP A 14 3.63 -7.31 -4.51
N LEU A 15 3.21 -6.34 -3.69
CA LEU A 15 1.80 -5.99 -3.53
C LEU A 15 1.19 -5.62 -4.88
N THR A 16 1.81 -4.69 -5.60
CA THR A 16 1.33 -4.23 -6.91
C THR A 16 1.38 -5.34 -7.96
N ARG A 17 2.34 -6.26 -7.86
CA ARG A 17 2.48 -7.38 -8.82
C ARG A 17 1.43 -8.48 -8.60
N TYR A 18 1.08 -8.76 -7.35
CA TYR A 18 0.24 -9.91 -7.00
C TYR A 18 -1.19 -9.56 -6.63
N ARG A 19 -1.53 -8.28 -6.44
CA ARG A 19 -2.90 -7.80 -6.23
C ARG A 19 -3.44 -7.17 -7.50
N SER A 20 -4.76 -7.19 -7.63
CA SER A 20 -5.40 -6.50 -8.74
C SER A 20 -5.23 -4.98 -8.61
N GLU A 21 -5.22 -4.30 -9.76
CA GLU A 21 -5.16 -2.84 -9.80
C GLU A 21 -6.34 -2.19 -9.06
N VAL A 22 -7.53 -2.83 -9.08
CA VAL A 22 -8.72 -2.38 -8.37
C VAL A 22 -8.51 -2.43 -6.86
N GLU A 23 -7.96 -3.51 -6.31
CA GLU A 23 -7.65 -3.60 -4.88
C GLU A 23 -6.65 -2.52 -4.45
N VAL A 24 -5.56 -2.34 -5.21
CA VAL A 24 -4.53 -1.34 -4.90
C VAL A 24 -5.10 0.08 -5.03
N GLY A 25 -5.94 0.34 -6.03
CA GLY A 25 -6.63 1.61 -6.22
C GLY A 25 -7.56 1.95 -5.05
N LEU A 26 -8.33 0.97 -4.57
CA LEU A 26 -9.18 1.14 -3.40
C LEU A 26 -8.37 1.44 -2.14
N MET A 27 -7.25 0.74 -1.93
CA MET A 27 -6.35 1.01 -0.81
C MET A 27 -5.79 2.44 -0.85
N ARG A 28 -5.41 2.93 -2.04
CA ARG A 28 -4.95 4.32 -2.23
C ARG A 28 -6.05 5.33 -1.94
N ALA A 29 -7.26 5.12 -2.44
CA ALA A 29 -8.41 6.00 -2.18
C ALA A 29 -8.74 6.08 -0.68
N ILE A 30 -8.77 4.93 0.02
CA ILE A 30 -8.98 4.91 1.47
C ILE A 30 -7.86 5.66 2.19
N LYS A 31 -6.60 5.45 1.79
CA LYS A 31 -5.44 6.12 2.39
C LYS A 31 -5.51 7.62 2.23
N GLU A 32 -5.94 8.12 1.07
CA GLU A 32 -6.09 9.54 0.77
C GLU A 32 -7.19 10.20 1.61
N VAL A 33 -8.33 9.52 1.80
CA VAL A 33 -9.43 10.03 2.64
C VAL A 33 -9.02 10.14 4.11
N ILE A 34 -8.24 9.18 4.61
CA ILE A 34 -7.87 9.13 6.03
C ILE A 34 -6.63 9.98 6.33
N ASP A 35 -5.64 9.99 5.44
CA ASP A 35 -4.36 10.67 5.63
C ASP A 35 -3.94 11.41 4.35
N PRO A 36 -4.66 12.50 4.01
CA PRO A 36 -4.38 13.29 2.81
C PRO A 36 -3.01 13.97 2.86
N ALA A 37 -2.48 14.24 4.05
CA ALA A 37 -1.15 14.80 4.25
C ALA A 37 -0.03 13.73 4.14
N GLY A 38 -0.38 12.44 4.09
CA GLY A 38 0.57 11.35 3.94
C GLY A 38 1.55 11.19 5.11
N ILE A 39 1.17 11.61 6.32
CA ILE A 39 2.05 11.58 7.51
C ILE A 39 2.12 10.21 8.16
N MET A 40 1.07 9.39 8.04
CA MET A 40 0.98 8.09 8.69
C MET A 40 1.68 7.01 7.86
N SER A 41 2.79 6.51 8.38
CA SER A 41 3.52 5.36 7.81
C SER A 41 3.92 5.51 6.34
N PRO A 42 4.64 6.58 5.98
CA PRO A 42 4.94 6.91 4.59
C PRO A 42 5.72 5.81 3.87
N GLY A 43 5.23 5.39 2.70
CA GLY A 43 5.85 4.35 1.86
C GLY A 43 5.75 2.92 2.41
N ARG A 44 4.98 2.69 3.48
CA ARG A 44 4.62 1.33 3.93
C ARG A 44 3.30 0.93 3.29
N VAL A 45 3.18 -0.35 2.93
CA VAL A 45 2.03 -0.97 2.24
C VAL A 45 1.84 -0.46 0.82
N LEU A 46 1.78 0.86 0.61
CA LEU A 46 1.69 1.51 -0.70
C LEU A 46 3.00 2.26 -0.99
N SER A 47 3.50 2.16 -2.23
CA SER A 47 4.66 2.94 -2.69
C SER A 47 4.33 4.44 -2.70
N ARG A 48 5.37 5.28 -2.54
CA ARG A 48 5.27 6.74 -2.73
C ARG A 48 5.32 7.16 -4.20
N ASP A 49 5.78 6.26 -5.05
CA ASP A 49 5.87 6.39 -6.50
C ASP A 49 4.47 6.42 -7.13
#